data_AF-A0A3B9IZZ2-F1
#
_entry.id   AF-A0A3B9IZZ2-F1
#
_cell.length_a   1.000
_cell.length_b   1.000
_cell.length_c   1.000
_cell.angle_alpha   90.00
_cell.angle_beta   90.00
_cell.angle_gamma   90.00
#
_symmetry.space_group_name_H-M   'P 1'
#
loop_
_entity.id
_entity.type
_entity.pdbx_description
1 polymer ?
#
loop_
_entity_poly.entity_id
_entity_poly.type
_entity_poly.pdbx_seq_one_letter_code
_entity_poly.pdbx_strand_id
1 'polypeptide(L)'
;MWDGATVYDMDCDGYAEVLVRIADGVTFGDGKKYSSNSGGNGQAIAVLDGRTGKLKASVNLPQDYMNIGPMACMMEIGYLDGVNPALVCWIKSRNSDKSFNSIMVTYGYAGGNTFKQLWKYDASKYGGGGEAHQIRVADVDYNGKDEVLHMGYALNSDGTLRYQVPEVVHGDLWFTDSFSPANDGKEMYCYGVQQRNPSTLLEFMYNASTGKMLWTNYGGDGNVDIGRGNVGDFDPNYAGFESYSFQGMLDLKGNKLYDCDMYPSIRLWWDGDLLAESYNDSKIEKWNYENKTTSRLATTWKISECASSDRGAPMFYGDILGDWREEIICTGYNYDSLVIISTTAPTEYRNECLAQDPCYRNCMTAKGYYQSHMLDYYLGSDMKRNDPIAPIDGKLVKQLTVTDLAHNTGWGLAENAAVGSVIYGDREFTYTELSDKLTGAEIIRTACDSKKTDADLAAFTAGSDITAYVLLDKRVITPPQWLNDWTKTDLTAAASNDVNYVIYSKDYAEGENIILGTNGMSGNCVNYAVLVKEQSAEPIKGDVNMDGLFDTADVELLQKWLLAVPNTHLADWKAADFCEDDKLDVFDLCMMKLELPEKS
;
A
#
# COMPACT_ATOMS: atom_id res chain seq x y z
N MET A 1 2.50 -29.38 -14.35
CA MET A 1 3.05 -28.31 -15.21
C MET A 1 1.94 -27.76 -16.08
N TRP A 2 1.20 -28.59 -16.80
CA TRP A 2 -0.01 -28.14 -17.50
C TRP A 2 -1.23 -28.58 -16.72
N ASP A 3 -1.70 -27.71 -15.83
CA ASP A 3 -2.67 -28.10 -14.81
C ASP A 3 -4.10 -27.72 -15.24
N GLY A 4 -4.23 -26.72 -16.13
CA GLY A 4 -5.46 -26.39 -16.85
C GLY A 4 -6.68 -26.18 -15.96
N ALA A 5 -6.48 -25.78 -14.71
CA ALA A 5 -7.54 -25.49 -13.75
C ALA A 5 -7.12 -24.34 -12.84
N THR A 6 -8.09 -23.51 -12.46
CA THR A 6 -7.91 -22.44 -11.47
C THR A 6 -9.25 -22.10 -10.79
N VAL A 7 -9.21 -21.24 -9.78
CA VAL A 7 -10.37 -20.91 -8.93
C VAL A 7 -10.45 -19.41 -8.70
N TYR A 8 -11.59 -18.82 -9.03
CA TYR A 8 -11.85 -17.38 -8.86
C TYR A 8 -13.34 -17.08 -8.92
N ASP A 9 -13.78 -16.00 -8.26
CA ASP A 9 -15.12 -15.43 -8.42
C ASP A 9 -15.15 -14.57 -9.69
N MET A 10 -15.54 -15.19 -10.80
CA MET A 10 -15.44 -14.58 -12.12
C MET A 10 -16.60 -13.66 -12.44
N ASP A 11 -17.80 -13.94 -11.93
CA ASP A 11 -18.99 -13.11 -12.13
C ASP A 11 -19.27 -12.13 -10.98
N CYS A 12 -18.38 -12.08 -9.99
CA CYS A 12 -18.40 -11.18 -8.85
C CYS A 12 -19.66 -11.32 -7.99
N ASP A 13 -20.19 -12.53 -7.85
CA ASP A 13 -21.37 -12.84 -7.06
C ASP A 13 -21.07 -13.15 -5.58
N GLY A 14 -19.79 -13.14 -5.20
CA GLY A 14 -19.30 -13.45 -3.86
C GLY A 14 -18.95 -14.93 -3.66
N TYR A 15 -19.09 -15.78 -4.68
CA TYR A 15 -18.73 -17.20 -4.64
C TYR A 15 -17.80 -17.58 -5.79
N ALA A 16 -16.65 -18.18 -5.46
CA ALA A 16 -15.72 -18.61 -6.48
C ALA A 16 -16.27 -19.75 -7.37
N GLU A 17 -15.94 -19.69 -8.65
CA GLU A 17 -16.04 -20.80 -9.60
C GLU A 17 -14.74 -21.59 -9.73
N VAL A 18 -14.88 -22.82 -10.21
CA VAL A 18 -13.74 -23.59 -10.73
C VAL A 18 -13.71 -23.46 -12.25
N LEU A 19 -12.63 -22.86 -12.76
CA LEU A 19 -12.35 -22.80 -14.19
C LEU A 19 -11.48 -23.98 -14.55
N VAL A 20 -11.89 -24.78 -15.54
CA VAL A 20 -11.17 -26.00 -15.88
C VAL A 20 -11.23 -26.31 -17.37
N ARG A 21 -10.08 -26.66 -17.93
CA ARG A 21 -9.97 -27.19 -19.28
C ARG A 21 -10.53 -28.60 -19.32
N ILE A 22 -11.51 -28.81 -20.18
CA ILE A 22 -12.25 -30.06 -20.32
C ILE A 22 -12.21 -30.58 -21.76
N ALA A 23 -12.58 -31.85 -21.90
CA ALA A 23 -12.81 -32.52 -23.18
C ALA A 23 -14.09 -33.36 -23.08
N ASP A 24 -14.52 -33.93 -24.21
CA ASP A 24 -15.68 -34.82 -24.25
C ASP A 24 -15.52 -36.00 -23.26
N GLY A 25 -16.58 -36.28 -22.50
CA GLY A 25 -16.62 -37.34 -21.49
C GLY A 25 -16.40 -36.90 -20.04
N VAL A 26 -15.95 -35.66 -19.80
CA VAL A 26 -15.87 -35.10 -18.44
C VAL A 26 -17.25 -35.16 -17.77
N THR A 27 -17.31 -35.66 -16.53
CA THR A 27 -18.54 -35.74 -15.73
C THR A 27 -18.49 -34.69 -14.63
N PHE A 28 -19.53 -33.87 -14.52
CA PHE A 28 -19.62 -32.78 -13.55
C PHE A 28 -20.23 -33.24 -12.23
N GLY A 29 -20.24 -32.36 -11.22
CA GLY A 29 -20.77 -32.66 -9.89
C GLY A 29 -22.26 -33.02 -9.86
N ASP A 30 -23.03 -32.65 -10.88
CA ASP A 30 -24.43 -33.05 -11.07
C ASP A 30 -24.60 -34.37 -11.86
N GLY A 31 -23.50 -35.05 -12.18
CA GLY A 31 -23.48 -36.31 -12.93
C GLY A 31 -23.65 -36.15 -14.45
N LYS A 32 -23.84 -34.94 -14.98
CA LYS A 32 -23.93 -34.72 -16.42
C LYS A 32 -22.57 -34.85 -17.07
N LYS A 33 -22.56 -35.39 -18.29
CA LYS A 33 -21.36 -35.56 -19.10
C LYS A 33 -21.26 -34.45 -20.15
N TYR A 34 -20.06 -33.90 -20.32
CA TYR A 34 -19.74 -32.98 -21.40
C TYR A 34 -19.63 -33.71 -22.73
N SER A 35 -20.24 -33.14 -23.78
CA SER A 35 -20.07 -33.57 -25.16
C SER A 35 -20.31 -32.38 -26.07
N SER A 36 -19.33 -32.08 -26.93
CA SER A 36 -19.33 -30.89 -27.80
C SER A 36 -19.38 -31.23 -29.29
N ASN A 37 -19.31 -32.52 -29.66
CA ASN A 37 -19.21 -33.01 -31.04
C ASN A 37 -17.97 -32.51 -31.82
N SER A 38 -16.95 -31.99 -31.13
CA SER A 38 -15.78 -31.32 -31.72
C SER A 38 -14.67 -32.27 -32.21
N GLY A 39 -14.90 -33.59 -32.19
CA GLY A 39 -13.89 -34.60 -32.50
C GLY A 39 -12.90 -34.87 -31.36
N GLY A 40 -11.98 -35.84 -31.56
CA GLY A 40 -11.12 -36.38 -30.49
C GLY A 40 -10.11 -35.39 -29.86
N ASN A 41 -9.79 -34.29 -30.54
CA ASN A 41 -8.89 -33.24 -30.03
C ASN A 41 -9.67 -32.01 -29.53
N GLY A 42 -11.00 -32.03 -29.56
CA GLY A 42 -11.84 -30.92 -29.13
C GLY A 42 -11.70 -30.64 -27.64
N GLN A 43 -11.47 -29.38 -27.29
CA GLN A 43 -11.26 -28.91 -25.92
C GLN A 43 -12.01 -27.62 -25.67
N ALA A 44 -12.44 -27.43 -24.43
CA ALA A 44 -13.11 -26.23 -23.95
C ALA A 44 -12.57 -25.82 -22.59
N ILE A 45 -12.79 -24.58 -22.21
CA ILE A 45 -12.79 -24.16 -20.82
C ILE A 45 -14.23 -24.24 -20.31
N ALA A 46 -14.41 -24.78 -19.12
CA ALA A 46 -15.66 -24.77 -18.38
C ALA A 46 -15.55 -23.88 -17.15
N VAL A 47 -16.66 -23.24 -16.83
CA VAL A 47 -16.91 -22.55 -15.57
C VAL A 47 -17.85 -23.45 -14.77
N LEU A 48 -17.40 -23.92 -13.60
CA LEU A 48 -18.19 -24.74 -12.69
C LEU A 48 -18.57 -23.93 -11.46
N ASP A 49 -19.81 -24.09 -10.97
CA ASP A 49 -20.21 -23.57 -9.67
C ASP A 49 -19.30 -24.19 -8.60
N GLY A 50 -18.55 -23.38 -7.84
CA GLY A 50 -17.53 -23.88 -6.93
C GLY A 50 -18.06 -24.66 -5.72
N ARG A 51 -19.35 -24.53 -5.41
CA ARG A 51 -19.99 -25.25 -4.29
C ARG A 51 -20.52 -26.61 -4.70
N THR A 52 -20.86 -26.78 -5.97
CA THR A 52 -21.54 -28.00 -6.46
C THR A 52 -20.78 -28.75 -7.54
N GLY A 53 -19.76 -28.14 -8.16
CA GLY A 53 -19.04 -28.70 -9.30
C GLY A 53 -19.91 -28.83 -10.57
N LYS A 54 -21.09 -28.19 -10.59
CA LYS A 54 -22.01 -28.20 -11.74
C LYS A 54 -21.51 -27.24 -12.82
N LEU A 55 -21.59 -27.65 -14.08
CA LEU A 55 -21.29 -26.78 -15.22
C LEU A 55 -22.26 -25.57 -15.26
N LYS A 56 -21.71 -24.35 -15.16
CA LYS A 56 -22.42 -23.08 -15.41
C LYS A 56 -22.35 -22.72 -16.90
N ALA A 57 -21.15 -22.68 -17.47
CA ALA A 57 -20.90 -22.30 -18.86
C ALA A 57 -19.63 -22.96 -19.43
N SER A 58 -19.47 -22.97 -20.75
CA SER A 58 -18.23 -23.42 -21.41
C SER A 58 -17.98 -22.70 -22.72
N VAL A 59 -16.71 -22.54 -23.09
CA VAL A 59 -16.26 -21.96 -24.35
C VAL A 59 -15.15 -22.83 -24.95
N ASN A 60 -15.18 -23.06 -26.26
CA ASN A 60 -14.15 -23.84 -26.93
C ASN A 60 -12.79 -23.12 -26.87
N LEU A 61 -11.70 -23.90 -26.76
CA LEU A 61 -10.36 -23.37 -27.00
C LEU A 61 -10.21 -22.93 -28.46
N PRO A 62 -9.22 -22.07 -28.78
CA PRO A 62 -8.84 -21.79 -30.16
C PRO A 62 -8.57 -23.08 -30.95
N GLN A 63 -9.11 -23.16 -32.17
CA GLN A 63 -9.07 -24.37 -32.99
C GLN A 63 -7.96 -24.35 -34.06
N ASP A 64 -7.11 -23.32 -34.05
CA ASP A 64 -6.07 -23.06 -35.05
C ASP A 64 -5.14 -24.26 -35.27
N TYR A 65 -4.87 -25.02 -34.21
CA TYR A 65 -3.95 -26.16 -34.20
C TYR A 65 -4.63 -27.51 -33.88
N MET A 66 -5.97 -27.59 -33.99
CA MET A 66 -6.74 -28.80 -33.65
C MET A 66 -6.27 -30.05 -34.44
N ASN A 67 -5.82 -29.85 -35.68
CA ASN A 67 -5.33 -30.91 -36.57
C ASN A 67 -3.99 -31.51 -36.10
N ILE A 68 -3.26 -30.81 -35.24
CA ILE A 68 -1.93 -31.21 -34.75
C ILE A 68 -2.09 -32.04 -33.48
N GLY A 69 -3.01 -31.64 -32.60
CA GLY A 69 -3.29 -32.36 -31.35
C GLY A 69 -3.99 -31.48 -30.32
N PRO A 70 -4.26 -32.04 -29.13
CA PRO A 70 -4.76 -31.26 -28.01
C PRO A 70 -3.72 -30.24 -27.55
N MET A 71 -4.19 -29.10 -27.09
CA MET A 71 -3.38 -28.04 -26.50
C MET A 71 -3.28 -28.25 -24.99
N ALA A 72 -2.06 -28.25 -24.47
CA ALA A 72 -1.78 -28.10 -23.04
C ALA A 72 -2.14 -26.67 -22.59
N CYS A 73 -2.45 -26.45 -21.32
CA CYS A 73 -2.96 -25.16 -20.83
C CYS A 73 -2.44 -24.83 -19.44
N MET A 74 -1.92 -23.62 -19.28
CA MET A 74 -1.74 -22.93 -18.00
C MET A 74 -2.73 -21.78 -17.92
N MET A 75 -3.10 -21.43 -16.70
CA MET A 75 -4.12 -20.44 -16.39
C MET A 75 -3.61 -19.51 -15.31
N GLU A 76 -4.04 -18.25 -15.40
CA GLU A 76 -3.90 -17.22 -14.37
C GLU A 76 -5.07 -16.24 -14.54
N ILE A 77 -5.48 -15.61 -13.46
CA ILE A 77 -6.49 -14.56 -13.46
C ILE A 77 -5.81 -13.20 -13.58
N GLY A 78 -6.47 -12.24 -14.21
CA GLY A 78 -6.15 -10.83 -14.05
C GLY A 78 -7.23 -9.90 -14.55
N TYR A 79 -7.02 -8.61 -14.33
CA TYR A 79 -7.97 -7.53 -14.50
C TYR A 79 -7.62 -6.69 -15.73
N LEU A 80 -7.87 -7.27 -16.91
CA LEU A 80 -7.49 -6.67 -18.19
C LEU A 80 -8.25 -5.37 -18.51
N ASP A 81 -9.43 -5.16 -17.93
CA ASP A 81 -10.15 -3.88 -18.03
C ASP A 81 -9.97 -2.99 -16.80
N GLY A 82 -9.22 -3.48 -15.80
CA GLY A 82 -8.97 -2.84 -14.52
C GLY A 82 -10.04 -3.02 -13.46
N VAL A 83 -11.10 -3.79 -13.75
CA VAL A 83 -12.27 -3.90 -12.86
C VAL A 83 -12.80 -5.32 -12.75
N ASN A 84 -12.93 -6.02 -13.87
CA ASN A 84 -13.53 -7.36 -13.93
C ASN A 84 -12.45 -8.43 -14.13
N PRO A 85 -12.54 -9.57 -13.42
CA PRO A 85 -11.60 -10.65 -13.58
C PRO A 85 -11.75 -11.32 -14.95
N ALA A 86 -10.62 -11.63 -15.57
CA ALA A 86 -10.50 -12.38 -16.80
C ALA A 86 -9.61 -13.59 -16.59
N LEU A 87 -9.97 -14.70 -17.24
CA LEU A 87 -9.12 -15.88 -17.30
C LEU A 87 -8.12 -15.72 -18.43
N VAL A 88 -6.84 -15.67 -18.11
CA VAL A 88 -5.73 -15.71 -19.06
C VAL A 88 -5.27 -17.15 -19.21
N CYS A 89 -5.24 -17.65 -20.43
CA CYS A 89 -4.81 -18.99 -20.77
C CYS A 89 -3.61 -18.95 -21.70
N TRP A 90 -2.51 -19.57 -21.27
CA TRP A 90 -1.41 -19.92 -22.16
C TRP A 90 -1.58 -21.36 -22.61
N ILE A 91 -1.75 -21.55 -23.92
CA ILE A 91 -1.99 -22.87 -24.50
C ILE A 91 -0.95 -23.25 -25.54
N LYS A 92 -0.50 -24.51 -25.49
CA LYS A 92 0.57 -25.01 -26.35
C LYS A 92 0.33 -26.39 -26.92
N SER A 93 0.78 -26.59 -28.15
CA SER A 93 1.02 -27.90 -28.75
C SER A 93 2.39 -27.93 -29.42
N ARG A 94 2.79 -29.10 -29.90
CA ARG A 94 4.10 -29.30 -30.51
C ARG A 94 3.96 -29.94 -31.88
N ASN A 95 4.69 -29.40 -32.84
CA ASN A 95 4.80 -29.94 -34.19
C ASN A 95 5.74 -31.15 -34.21
N SER A 96 5.68 -31.94 -35.28
CA SER A 96 6.56 -33.11 -35.45
C SER A 96 8.06 -32.76 -35.50
N ASP A 97 8.39 -31.55 -35.93
CA ASP A 97 9.75 -31.00 -35.99
C ASP A 97 10.23 -30.42 -34.64
N LYS A 98 9.42 -30.58 -33.58
CA LYS A 98 9.65 -30.09 -32.22
C LYS A 98 9.44 -28.60 -31.99
N SER A 99 9.08 -27.81 -33.01
CA SER A 99 8.64 -26.43 -32.84
C SER A 99 7.31 -26.36 -32.07
N PHE A 100 7.09 -25.24 -31.39
CA PHE A 100 5.88 -25.03 -30.58
C PHE A 100 4.86 -24.18 -31.32
N ASN A 101 3.60 -24.56 -31.18
CA ASN A 101 2.46 -23.67 -31.42
C ASN A 101 2.07 -23.08 -30.06
N SER A 102 2.08 -21.76 -29.93
CA SER A 102 1.87 -21.06 -28.66
C SER A 102 0.86 -19.94 -28.83
N ILE A 103 -0.21 -20.02 -28.06
CA ILE A 103 -1.31 -19.04 -28.08
C ILE A 103 -1.56 -18.55 -26.66
N MET A 104 -1.62 -17.23 -26.50
CA MET A 104 -2.28 -16.58 -25.37
C MET A 104 -3.72 -16.30 -25.74
N VAL A 105 -4.65 -16.67 -24.88
CA VAL A 105 -6.08 -16.44 -25.09
C VAL A 105 -6.75 -16.08 -23.78
N THR A 106 -7.67 -15.12 -23.82
CA THR A 106 -8.34 -14.61 -22.63
C THR A 106 -9.85 -14.78 -22.72
N TYR A 107 -10.49 -14.95 -21.56
CA TYR A 107 -11.92 -15.17 -21.45
C TYR A 107 -12.53 -14.34 -20.31
N GLY A 108 -13.74 -13.83 -20.54
CA GLY A 108 -14.52 -13.12 -19.54
C GLY A 108 -15.85 -13.81 -19.31
N TYR A 109 -16.36 -13.73 -18.08
CA TYR A 109 -17.63 -14.32 -17.65
C TYR A 109 -18.34 -13.37 -16.69
N ALA A 110 -19.58 -12.98 -17.00
CA ALA A 110 -20.40 -12.08 -16.20
C ALA A 110 -21.72 -12.76 -15.76
N GLY A 111 -21.68 -14.08 -15.55
CA GLY A 111 -22.86 -14.86 -15.17
C GLY A 111 -23.64 -15.43 -16.36
N GLY A 112 -24.41 -16.49 -16.12
CA GLY A 112 -25.29 -17.12 -17.10
C GLY A 112 -24.56 -17.65 -18.35
N ASN A 113 -24.93 -17.18 -19.53
CA ASN A 113 -24.36 -17.64 -20.82
C ASN A 113 -23.32 -16.67 -21.40
N THR A 114 -22.76 -15.78 -20.60
CA THR A 114 -21.87 -14.70 -21.07
C THR A 114 -20.42 -15.11 -21.29
N PHE A 115 -20.06 -16.36 -20.96
CA PHE A 115 -18.68 -16.83 -21.04
C PHE A 115 -18.18 -16.83 -22.48
N LYS A 116 -17.17 -16.00 -22.76
CA LYS A 116 -16.68 -15.77 -24.12
C LYS A 116 -15.19 -15.43 -24.15
N GLN A 117 -14.57 -15.67 -25.30
CA GLN A 117 -13.22 -15.19 -25.58
C GLN A 117 -13.22 -13.65 -25.67
N LEU A 118 -12.24 -13.00 -25.05
CA LEU A 118 -12.03 -11.56 -25.15
C LEU A 118 -11.06 -11.25 -26.28
N TRP A 119 -9.84 -11.78 -26.21
CA TRP A 119 -8.84 -11.67 -27.28
C TRP A 119 -7.97 -12.94 -27.38
N LYS A 120 -7.18 -13.01 -28.46
CA LYS A 120 -6.23 -14.10 -28.73
C LYS A 120 -4.98 -13.56 -29.41
N TYR A 121 -3.81 -13.99 -28.95
CA TYR A 121 -2.51 -13.70 -29.54
C TYR A 121 -1.77 -15.01 -29.87
N ASP A 122 -1.44 -15.21 -31.14
CA ASP A 122 -0.65 -16.36 -31.61
C ASP A 122 0.84 -15.98 -31.67
N ALA A 123 1.58 -16.32 -30.62
CA ALA A 123 3.00 -15.98 -30.49
C ALA A 123 3.87 -16.71 -31.53
N SER A 124 3.43 -17.87 -32.01
CA SER A 124 4.14 -18.61 -33.07
C SER A 124 4.02 -17.91 -34.43
N LYS A 125 2.96 -17.14 -34.66
CA LYS A 125 2.73 -16.42 -35.92
C LYS A 125 3.18 -14.97 -35.90
N TYR A 126 2.88 -14.26 -34.82
CA TYR A 126 3.08 -12.80 -34.74
C TYR A 126 4.36 -12.41 -33.98
N GLY A 127 5.11 -13.41 -33.51
CA GLY A 127 6.30 -13.21 -32.70
C GLY A 127 5.99 -13.32 -31.22
N GLY A 128 6.90 -13.94 -30.48
CA GLY A 128 6.93 -13.99 -29.03
C GLY A 128 8.38 -13.92 -28.58
N GLY A 129 8.64 -14.20 -27.32
CA GLY A 129 10.01 -14.28 -26.78
C GLY A 129 10.24 -15.60 -26.07
N GLY A 130 11.27 -15.64 -25.21
CA GLY A 130 11.44 -16.71 -24.24
C GLY A 130 10.17 -16.94 -23.41
N GLU A 131 9.70 -18.18 -23.38
CA GLU A 131 8.56 -18.61 -22.58
C GLU A 131 9.07 -19.41 -21.38
N ALA A 132 8.56 -19.13 -20.19
CA ALA A 132 8.90 -19.88 -18.98
C ALA A 132 7.84 -20.93 -18.65
N HIS A 133 8.05 -21.75 -17.62
CA HIS A 133 7.06 -22.73 -17.16
C HIS A 133 5.90 -22.15 -16.32
N GLN A 134 5.67 -20.84 -16.42
CA GLN A 134 4.52 -20.12 -15.87
C GLN A 134 4.36 -18.76 -16.58
N ILE A 135 3.14 -18.22 -16.60
CA ILE A 135 2.84 -16.84 -17.01
C ILE A 135 2.78 -15.92 -15.78
N ARG A 136 2.68 -14.60 -16.01
CA ARG A 136 2.29 -13.61 -15.00
C ARG A 136 1.28 -12.64 -15.57
N VAL A 137 0.39 -12.15 -14.71
CA VAL A 137 -0.60 -11.13 -15.07
C VAL A 137 -0.58 -10.02 -14.02
N ALA A 138 -0.12 -8.83 -14.43
CA ALA A 138 0.12 -7.70 -13.52
C ALA A 138 0.09 -6.36 -14.26
N ASP A 139 -0.36 -5.31 -13.59
CA ASP A 139 -0.29 -3.91 -14.03
C ASP A 139 1.14 -3.36 -13.91
N VAL A 140 1.97 -3.64 -14.92
CA VAL A 140 3.41 -3.35 -14.87
C VAL A 140 3.74 -1.89 -15.09
N ASP A 141 2.77 -1.07 -15.51
CA ASP A 141 2.93 0.36 -15.73
C ASP A 141 2.02 1.23 -14.84
N TYR A 142 1.31 0.61 -13.90
CA TYR A 142 0.44 1.24 -12.92
C TYR A 142 -0.69 2.07 -13.55
N ASN A 143 -1.21 1.65 -14.72
CA ASN A 143 -2.32 2.31 -15.41
C ASN A 143 -3.71 1.86 -14.93
N GLY A 144 -3.76 0.91 -14.01
CA GLY A 144 -4.95 0.28 -13.46
C GLY A 144 -5.44 -0.92 -14.26
N LYS A 145 -4.66 -1.50 -15.18
CA LYS A 145 -5.02 -2.68 -15.97
C LYS A 145 -3.86 -3.64 -16.07
N ASP A 146 -4.15 -4.94 -15.99
CA ASP A 146 -3.09 -5.94 -16.05
C ASP A 146 -2.60 -6.20 -17.49
N GLU A 147 -1.28 -6.22 -17.65
CA GLU A 147 -0.58 -6.82 -18.79
C GLU A 147 -0.45 -8.34 -18.62
N VAL A 148 -0.22 -9.05 -19.73
CA VAL A 148 0.07 -10.51 -19.73
C VAL A 148 1.52 -10.74 -20.10
N LEU A 149 2.27 -11.36 -19.20
CA LEU A 149 3.71 -11.49 -19.31
C LEU A 149 4.18 -12.95 -19.44
N HIS A 150 5.21 -13.10 -20.25
CA HIS A 150 6.21 -14.15 -20.14
C HIS A 150 7.59 -13.52 -19.95
N MET A 151 8.56 -14.32 -19.50
CA MET A 151 9.92 -13.84 -19.26
C MET A 151 10.58 -13.15 -20.47
N GLY A 152 10.20 -13.49 -21.71
CA GLY A 152 10.81 -12.91 -22.91
C GLY A 152 9.92 -11.92 -23.67
N TYR A 153 8.68 -11.68 -23.25
CA TYR A 153 7.75 -10.75 -23.90
C TYR A 153 6.54 -10.42 -23.04
N ALA A 154 5.91 -9.28 -23.31
CA ALA A 154 4.65 -8.89 -22.68
C ALA A 154 3.61 -8.48 -23.72
N LEU A 155 2.35 -8.71 -23.39
CA LEU A 155 1.19 -8.23 -24.12
C LEU A 155 0.48 -7.16 -23.27
N ASN A 156 -0.02 -6.11 -23.92
CA ASN A 156 -0.94 -5.17 -23.30
C ASN A 156 -2.24 -5.89 -22.88
N SER A 157 -2.99 -5.25 -21.99
CA SER A 157 -4.32 -5.71 -21.56
C SER A 157 -5.30 -6.03 -22.70
N ASP A 158 -5.15 -5.42 -23.87
CA ASP A 158 -5.96 -5.67 -25.08
C ASP A 158 -5.45 -6.82 -25.98
N GLY A 159 -4.35 -7.47 -25.59
CA GLY A 159 -3.72 -8.58 -26.30
C GLY A 159 -2.75 -8.16 -27.40
N THR A 160 -2.47 -6.87 -27.58
CA THR A 160 -1.42 -6.40 -28.50
C THR A 160 -0.03 -6.62 -27.92
N LEU A 161 0.96 -6.90 -28.78
CA LEU A 161 2.36 -7.06 -28.33
C LEU A 161 2.89 -5.75 -27.79
N ARG A 162 3.32 -5.75 -26.53
CA ARG A 162 3.92 -4.58 -25.86
C ARG A 162 5.41 -4.48 -26.15
N TYR A 163 6.15 -5.55 -25.89
CA TYR A 163 7.57 -5.65 -26.18
C TYR A 163 8.04 -7.11 -26.25
N GLN A 164 9.25 -7.30 -26.78
CA GLN A 164 10.02 -8.55 -26.69
C GLN A 164 11.38 -8.25 -26.05
N VAL A 165 11.97 -9.26 -25.40
CA VAL A 165 13.32 -9.22 -24.83
C VAL A 165 14.18 -10.24 -25.61
N PRO A 166 14.83 -9.85 -26.72
CA PRO A 166 15.33 -10.80 -27.72
C PRO A 166 16.43 -11.74 -27.22
N GLU A 167 17.20 -11.33 -26.21
CA GLU A 167 18.30 -12.12 -25.64
C GLU A 167 17.81 -13.18 -24.64
N VAL A 168 16.57 -13.06 -24.17
CA VAL A 168 15.94 -13.99 -23.24
C VAL A 168 15.28 -15.13 -24.03
N VAL A 169 15.74 -16.35 -23.77
CA VAL A 169 15.15 -17.60 -24.23
C VAL A 169 14.40 -18.29 -23.07
N HIS A 170 14.02 -19.54 -23.26
CA HIS A 170 13.35 -20.36 -22.25
C HIS A 170 14.13 -20.45 -20.92
N GLY A 171 13.40 -20.47 -19.82
CA GLY A 171 13.91 -20.69 -18.47
C GLY A 171 12.85 -21.28 -17.55
N ASP A 172 13.29 -21.84 -16.43
CA ASP A 172 12.41 -22.58 -15.51
C ASP A 172 11.76 -21.66 -14.46
N LEU A 173 12.49 -20.65 -13.98
CA LEU A 173 12.09 -19.72 -12.92
C LEU A 173 12.23 -18.28 -13.39
N TRP A 174 11.21 -17.47 -13.07
CA TRP A 174 11.23 -16.02 -13.28
C TRP A 174 10.23 -15.35 -12.32
N PHE A 175 10.37 -14.05 -12.14
CA PHE A 175 9.65 -13.28 -11.12
C PHE A 175 9.32 -11.91 -11.69
N THR A 176 8.16 -11.34 -11.35
CA THR A 176 7.78 -9.98 -11.73
C THR A 176 7.07 -9.32 -10.56
N ASP A 177 7.71 -8.35 -9.93
CA ASP A 177 7.31 -7.75 -8.66
C ASP A 177 7.87 -6.32 -8.60
N SER A 178 7.48 -5.56 -7.59
CA SER A 178 8.18 -4.33 -7.23
C SER A 178 9.40 -4.66 -6.36
N PHE A 179 10.60 -4.63 -6.96
CA PHE A 179 11.85 -5.01 -6.27
C PHE A 179 12.56 -3.85 -5.57
N SER A 180 12.02 -2.63 -5.57
CA SER A 180 12.72 -1.47 -5.02
C SER A 180 11.79 -0.54 -4.26
N PRO A 181 12.22 0.08 -3.15
CA PRO A 181 11.48 1.17 -2.51
C PRO A 181 11.49 2.47 -3.32
N ALA A 182 12.31 2.56 -4.38
CA ALA A 182 12.35 3.74 -5.25
C ALA A 182 10.97 4.02 -5.87
N ASN A 183 10.69 5.29 -6.16
CA ASN A 183 9.39 5.73 -6.69
C ASN A 183 8.21 5.27 -5.81
N ASP A 184 8.34 5.35 -4.49
CA ASP A 184 7.36 4.87 -3.50
C ASP A 184 6.99 3.37 -3.68
N GLY A 185 7.93 2.55 -4.15
CA GLY A 185 7.67 1.13 -4.39
C GLY A 185 6.85 0.84 -5.64
N LYS A 186 6.77 1.79 -6.59
CA LYS A 186 5.95 1.68 -7.81
C LYS A 186 6.79 1.62 -9.08
N GLU A 187 7.65 0.61 -9.17
CA GLU A 187 8.29 0.22 -10.41
C GLU A 187 8.47 -1.30 -10.42
N MET A 188 7.86 -1.97 -11.39
CA MET A 188 7.99 -3.42 -11.52
C MET A 188 9.22 -3.80 -12.34
N TYR A 189 9.87 -4.86 -11.90
CA TYR A 189 11.02 -5.47 -12.56
C TYR A 189 10.76 -6.95 -12.75
N CYS A 190 11.53 -7.56 -13.66
CA CYS A 190 11.52 -8.98 -13.87
C CYS A 190 12.91 -9.56 -13.72
N TYR A 191 13.04 -10.55 -12.83
CA TYR A 191 14.23 -11.39 -12.68
C TYR A 191 13.97 -12.76 -13.28
N GLY A 192 14.94 -13.35 -13.97
CA GLY A 192 14.80 -14.70 -14.50
C GLY A 192 16.12 -15.40 -14.75
N VAL A 193 16.06 -16.73 -14.76
CA VAL A 193 17.19 -17.62 -15.07
C VAL A 193 17.00 -18.31 -16.41
N GLN A 194 18.08 -18.76 -17.02
CA GLN A 194 18.08 -19.24 -18.40
C GLN A 194 18.49 -20.71 -18.54
N GLN A 195 17.78 -21.41 -19.42
CA GLN A 195 18.12 -22.77 -19.81
C GLN A 195 18.79 -22.76 -21.19
N ARG A 196 20.07 -23.16 -21.23
CA ARG A 196 20.84 -23.38 -22.46
C ARG A 196 20.78 -22.21 -23.43
N ASN A 197 21.03 -21.01 -22.92
CA ASN A 197 20.99 -19.81 -23.74
C ASN A 197 22.21 -19.79 -24.71
N PRO A 198 22.00 -19.69 -26.03
CA PRO A 198 23.09 -19.63 -27.01
C PRO A 198 24.05 -18.44 -26.83
N SER A 199 23.61 -17.34 -26.22
CA SER A 199 24.46 -16.17 -25.89
C SER A 199 25.22 -16.32 -24.57
N THR A 200 25.11 -17.48 -23.91
CA THR A 200 25.65 -17.80 -22.57
C THR A 200 25.04 -17.01 -21.42
N LEU A 201 23.93 -16.30 -21.64
CA LEU A 201 23.17 -15.64 -20.57
C LEU A 201 22.69 -16.68 -19.54
N LEU A 202 22.95 -16.42 -18.26
CA LEU A 202 22.60 -17.32 -17.14
C LEU A 202 21.39 -16.80 -16.37
N GLU A 203 21.38 -15.51 -16.08
CA GLU A 203 20.36 -14.82 -15.31
C GLU A 203 20.34 -13.34 -15.69
N PHE A 204 19.21 -12.69 -15.47
CA PHE A 204 18.99 -11.33 -15.95
C PHE A 204 17.96 -10.58 -15.12
N MET A 205 17.96 -9.25 -15.28
CA MET A 205 16.93 -8.36 -14.77
C MET A 205 16.52 -7.35 -15.85
N TYR A 206 15.22 -7.12 -16.03
CA TYR A 206 14.70 -6.06 -16.89
C TYR A 206 13.55 -5.29 -16.23
N ASN A 207 13.28 -4.06 -16.68
CA ASN A 207 12.10 -3.29 -16.26
C ASN A 207 10.82 -3.87 -16.89
N ALA A 208 9.86 -4.29 -16.07
CA ALA A 208 8.69 -5.06 -16.50
C ALA A 208 7.71 -4.27 -17.38
N SER A 209 7.69 -2.93 -17.26
CA SER A 209 6.87 -2.09 -18.13
C SER A 209 7.42 -1.99 -19.56
N THR A 210 8.74 -1.97 -19.70
CA THR A 210 9.41 -1.58 -20.96
C THR A 210 10.17 -2.71 -21.65
N GLY A 211 10.46 -3.80 -20.93
CA GLY A 211 11.35 -4.86 -21.41
C GLY A 211 12.83 -4.45 -21.49
N LYS A 212 13.19 -3.26 -20.97
CA LYS A 212 14.56 -2.76 -21.01
C LYS A 212 15.44 -3.53 -20.02
N MET A 213 16.46 -4.20 -20.55
CA MET A 213 17.51 -4.83 -19.74
C MET A 213 18.16 -3.84 -18.77
N LEU A 214 18.21 -4.23 -17.50
CA LEU A 214 18.88 -3.48 -16.43
C LEU A 214 20.27 -4.05 -16.20
N TRP A 215 20.37 -5.36 -16.07
CA TRP A 215 21.64 -6.08 -16.00
C TRP A 215 21.47 -7.52 -16.48
N THR A 216 22.61 -8.14 -16.77
CA THR A 216 22.74 -9.51 -17.28
C THR A 216 23.97 -10.15 -16.67
N ASN A 217 23.91 -11.45 -16.37
CA ASN A 217 25.08 -12.23 -15.99
C ASN A 217 25.30 -13.38 -16.99
N TYR A 218 26.54 -13.54 -17.46
CA TYR A 218 26.92 -14.47 -18.52
C TYR A 218 27.89 -15.53 -18.01
N GLY A 219 27.73 -16.75 -18.51
CA GLY A 219 28.67 -17.84 -18.34
C GLY A 219 29.64 -17.99 -19.51
N GLY A 220 30.39 -19.08 -19.50
CA GLY A 220 31.28 -19.47 -20.60
C GLY A 220 30.74 -20.57 -21.52
N ASP A 221 29.62 -21.20 -21.15
CA ASP A 221 29.02 -22.32 -21.88
C ASP A 221 27.52 -22.11 -22.08
N GLY A 222 27.10 -22.04 -23.34
CA GLY A 222 25.70 -21.87 -23.73
C GLY A 222 24.84 -23.13 -23.55
N ASN A 223 25.41 -24.25 -23.10
CA ASN A 223 24.67 -25.46 -22.75
C ASN A 223 24.34 -25.57 -21.26
N VAL A 224 24.68 -24.56 -20.47
CA VAL A 224 24.37 -24.52 -19.03
C VAL A 224 22.87 -24.34 -18.82
N ASP A 225 22.33 -25.07 -17.86
CA ASP A 225 20.95 -24.98 -17.43
C ASP A 225 20.89 -24.40 -16.00
N ILE A 226 20.53 -23.13 -15.88
CA ILE A 226 20.24 -22.53 -14.59
C ILE A 226 18.76 -22.76 -14.30
N GLY A 227 18.46 -23.97 -13.83
CA GLY A 227 17.08 -24.40 -13.59
C GLY A 227 16.43 -23.82 -12.34
N ARG A 228 17.10 -22.92 -11.60
CA ARG A 228 16.60 -22.33 -10.34
C ARG A 228 17.15 -20.93 -10.10
N GLY A 229 16.30 -20.05 -9.59
CA GLY A 229 16.63 -18.71 -9.10
C GLY A 229 15.56 -18.24 -8.12
N ASN A 230 15.85 -17.24 -7.31
CA ASN A 230 14.91 -16.62 -6.37
C ASN A 230 15.21 -15.12 -6.21
N VAL A 231 14.23 -14.35 -5.74
CA VAL A 231 14.32 -12.90 -5.52
C VAL A 231 13.53 -12.50 -4.28
N GLY A 232 14.04 -11.56 -3.50
CA GLY A 232 13.46 -11.08 -2.24
C GLY A 232 14.42 -10.18 -1.49
N ASP A 233 13.95 -9.45 -0.48
CA ASP A 233 14.82 -8.71 0.43
C ASP A 233 15.44 -9.69 1.43
N PHE A 234 16.71 -10.01 1.29
CA PHE A 234 17.41 -10.98 2.15
C PHE A 234 18.48 -10.31 3.03
N ASP A 235 18.96 -9.13 2.65
CA ASP A 235 20.02 -8.40 3.34
C ASP A 235 19.68 -6.89 3.45
N PRO A 236 19.23 -6.40 4.62
CA PRO A 236 18.76 -5.03 4.80
C PRO A 236 19.86 -3.97 4.66
N ASN A 237 21.11 -4.37 4.44
CA ASN A 237 22.22 -3.45 4.17
C ASN A 237 22.25 -2.95 2.72
N TYR A 238 21.40 -3.50 1.84
CA TYR A 238 21.28 -3.12 0.43
C TYR A 238 19.83 -2.76 0.14
N ALA A 239 19.63 -1.76 -0.71
CA ALA A 239 18.30 -1.25 -0.99
C ALA A 239 17.57 -2.11 -2.02
N GLY A 240 16.31 -2.46 -1.74
CA GLY A 240 15.49 -3.30 -2.61
C GLY A 240 15.73 -4.80 -2.43
N PHE A 241 15.28 -5.61 -3.38
CA PHE A 241 15.49 -7.06 -3.35
C PHE A 241 16.86 -7.46 -3.88
N GLU A 242 17.45 -8.46 -3.24
CA GLU A 242 18.48 -9.28 -3.84
C GLU A 242 17.87 -10.32 -4.77
N SER A 243 18.66 -10.75 -5.74
CA SER A 243 18.40 -11.94 -6.54
C SER A 243 19.50 -12.96 -6.33
N TYR A 244 19.18 -14.24 -6.39
CA TYR A 244 20.21 -15.26 -6.35
C TYR A 244 19.86 -16.49 -7.19
N SER A 245 20.91 -17.11 -7.70
CA SER A 245 20.92 -18.41 -8.35
C SER A 245 22.18 -19.17 -7.92
N PHE A 246 22.59 -20.17 -8.68
CA PHE A 246 23.88 -20.85 -8.44
C PHE A 246 25.10 -19.96 -8.71
N GLN A 247 24.92 -18.70 -9.14
CA GLN A 247 26.01 -17.74 -9.35
C GLN A 247 26.36 -16.92 -8.09
N GLY A 248 25.56 -17.05 -7.02
CA GLY A 248 25.66 -16.24 -5.81
C GLY A 248 24.48 -15.28 -5.68
N MET A 249 24.54 -14.43 -4.65
CA MET A 249 23.54 -13.40 -4.39
C MET A 249 24.01 -12.07 -4.98
N LEU A 250 23.12 -11.38 -5.68
CA LEU A 250 23.36 -10.12 -6.37
C LEU A 250 22.40 -9.06 -5.84
N ASP A 251 22.89 -7.82 -5.73
CA ASP A 251 22.04 -6.67 -5.43
C ASP A 251 21.10 -6.36 -6.62
N LEU A 252 20.16 -5.42 -6.40
CA LEU A 252 19.22 -4.96 -7.42
C LEU A 252 19.89 -4.47 -8.72
N LYS A 253 21.15 -4.04 -8.64
CA LYS A 253 21.96 -3.53 -9.78
C LYS A 253 22.78 -4.62 -10.47
N GLY A 254 22.72 -5.86 -10.00
CA GLY A 254 23.45 -6.99 -10.56
C GLY A 254 24.90 -7.10 -10.09
N ASN A 255 25.28 -6.41 -9.00
CA ASN A 255 26.58 -6.60 -8.39
C ASN A 255 26.53 -7.81 -7.47
N LYS A 256 27.45 -8.77 -7.66
CA LYS A 256 27.56 -9.91 -6.75
C LYS A 256 27.98 -9.45 -5.35
N LEU A 257 27.17 -9.80 -4.36
CA LEU A 257 27.40 -9.54 -2.95
C LEU A 257 28.16 -10.71 -2.31
N TYR A 258 27.61 -11.92 -2.44
CA TYR A 258 28.09 -13.11 -1.74
C TYR A 258 28.02 -14.36 -2.61
N ASP A 259 28.85 -15.36 -2.30
CA ASP A 259 28.47 -16.74 -2.58
C ASP A 259 27.31 -17.11 -1.65
N CYS A 260 26.29 -17.76 -2.19
CA CYS A 260 25.06 -18.08 -1.46
C CYS A 260 24.87 -19.60 -1.44
N ASP A 261 24.78 -20.18 -0.24
CA ASP A 261 24.53 -21.62 -0.05
C ASP A 261 23.04 -21.95 0.12
N MET A 262 22.18 -20.92 0.25
CA MET A 262 20.73 -21.09 0.27
C MET A 262 20.27 -21.63 -1.07
N TYR A 263 19.47 -22.69 -1.04
CA TYR A 263 18.94 -23.26 -2.28
C TYR A 263 17.89 -22.30 -2.89
N PRO A 264 17.98 -21.94 -4.17
CA PRO A 264 17.00 -21.08 -4.83
C PRO A 264 15.71 -21.86 -5.10
N SER A 265 14.70 -21.69 -4.23
CA SER A 265 13.39 -22.35 -4.34
C SER A 265 12.24 -21.34 -4.42
N ILE A 266 11.48 -21.15 -3.34
CA ILE A 266 10.28 -20.32 -3.30
C ILE A 266 10.46 -19.33 -2.15
N ARG A 267 10.45 -18.02 -2.44
CA ARG A 267 10.32 -16.95 -1.43
C ARG A 267 9.08 -17.17 -0.57
N LEU A 268 9.24 -16.99 0.73
CA LEU A 268 8.18 -17.05 1.73
C LEU A 268 8.32 -15.88 2.70
N TRP A 269 7.24 -15.24 3.13
CA TRP A 269 7.22 -14.40 4.33
C TRP A 269 6.70 -15.19 5.51
N TRP A 270 7.56 -15.49 6.49
CA TRP A 270 7.23 -16.42 7.57
C TRP A 270 7.44 -15.88 8.98
N ASP A 271 8.55 -15.18 9.24
CA ASP A 271 8.86 -14.74 10.59
C ASP A 271 8.30 -13.35 10.96
N GLY A 272 8.98 -12.63 11.84
CA GLY A 272 8.49 -11.37 12.40
C GLY A 272 9.00 -10.13 11.68
N ASP A 273 10.06 -10.23 10.88
CA ASP A 273 10.64 -9.09 10.15
C ASP A 273 10.11 -9.01 8.71
N LEU A 274 10.54 -7.98 7.96
CA LEU A 274 10.11 -7.74 6.58
C LEU A 274 11.02 -8.42 5.54
N LEU A 275 12.03 -9.17 5.98
CA LEU A 275 12.91 -9.91 5.07
C LEU A 275 12.21 -11.17 4.58
N ALA A 276 12.73 -11.68 3.47
CA ALA A 276 12.27 -12.91 2.85
C ALA A 276 12.93 -14.14 3.48
N GLU A 277 12.12 -15.17 3.69
CA GLU A 277 12.54 -16.55 3.87
C GLU A 277 12.46 -17.33 2.55
N SER A 278 12.84 -18.60 2.62
CA SER A 278 12.66 -19.56 1.54
C SER A 278 11.99 -20.85 2.03
N TYR A 279 11.05 -21.35 1.25
CA TYR A 279 10.54 -22.71 1.38
C TYR A 279 11.28 -23.65 0.42
N ASN A 280 12.00 -24.62 0.95
CA ASN A 280 12.85 -25.53 0.19
C ASN A 280 12.66 -26.97 0.66
N ASP A 281 11.75 -27.73 0.05
CA ASP A 281 11.55 -29.15 0.37
C ASP A 281 11.14 -29.40 1.83
N SER A 282 9.94 -28.93 2.20
CA SER A 282 9.33 -29.09 3.54
C SER A 282 9.98 -28.27 4.65
N LYS A 283 10.69 -27.23 4.28
CA LYS A 283 11.82 -26.72 5.06
C LYS A 283 11.82 -25.21 4.88
N ILE A 284 11.60 -24.45 5.96
CA ILE A 284 11.63 -22.99 5.96
C ILE A 284 13.03 -22.51 6.39
N GLU A 285 13.68 -21.71 5.55
CA GLU A 285 15.06 -21.22 5.70
C GLU A 285 15.10 -19.70 5.69
N LYS A 286 16.01 -19.13 6.48
CA LYS A 286 16.32 -17.70 6.48
C LYS A 286 17.79 -17.49 6.17
N TRP A 287 18.09 -16.50 5.34
CA TRP A 287 19.46 -16.04 5.15
C TRP A 287 19.92 -15.20 6.34
N ASN A 288 21.02 -15.58 6.97
CA ASN A 288 21.67 -14.77 7.99
C ASN A 288 22.67 -13.85 7.31
N TYR A 289 22.25 -12.61 7.05
CA TYR A 289 23.09 -11.62 6.40
C TYR A 289 24.29 -11.18 7.25
N GLU A 290 24.30 -11.30 8.57
CA GLU A 290 25.50 -10.91 9.34
C GLU A 290 26.64 -11.91 9.14
N ASN A 291 26.29 -13.20 9.16
CA ASN A 291 27.26 -14.30 9.11
C ASN A 291 27.42 -14.93 7.73
N LYS A 292 26.58 -14.51 6.76
CA LYS A 292 26.53 -15.02 5.39
C LYS A 292 26.31 -16.54 5.34
N THR A 293 25.30 -17.01 6.08
CA THR A 293 24.94 -18.44 6.19
C THR A 293 23.43 -18.65 6.15
N THR A 294 23.00 -19.86 5.77
CA THR A 294 21.58 -20.24 5.80
C THR A 294 21.19 -20.90 7.12
N SER A 295 20.10 -20.44 7.73
CA SER A 295 19.53 -20.99 8.97
C SER A 295 18.19 -21.68 8.73
N ARG A 296 17.97 -22.80 9.41
CA ARG A 296 16.71 -23.56 9.39
C ARG A 296 15.77 -23.03 10.47
N LEU A 297 14.69 -22.33 10.08
CA LEU A 297 13.69 -21.85 11.03
C LEU A 297 12.71 -22.95 11.45
N ALA A 298 12.19 -23.69 10.46
CA ALA A 298 11.17 -24.71 10.68
C ALA A 298 11.24 -25.83 9.64
N THR A 299 10.58 -26.94 9.95
CA THR A 299 10.44 -28.10 9.06
C THR A 299 9.01 -28.63 9.21
N THR A 300 8.24 -28.65 8.13
CA THR A 300 6.79 -28.88 8.15
C THR A 300 6.43 -30.23 8.76
N TRP A 301 7.14 -31.30 8.38
CA TRP A 301 6.90 -32.65 8.92
C TRP A 301 7.31 -32.82 10.40
N LYS A 302 8.06 -31.86 10.97
CA LYS A 302 8.33 -31.80 12.42
C LYS A 302 7.24 -31.05 13.19
N ILE A 303 6.41 -30.26 12.50
CA ILE A 303 5.26 -29.56 13.08
C ILE A 303 4.04 -30.50 13.09
N SER A 304 3.78 -31.16 11.96
CA SER A 304 2.69 -32.13 11.81
C SER A 304 3.05 -33.18 10.75
N GLU A 305 2.52 -34.39 10.86
CA GLU A 305 2.75 -35.48 9.89
C GLU A 305 2.22 -35.12 8.51
N CYS A 306 3.09 -34.60 7.64
CA CYS A 306 2.71 -34.13 6.33
C CYS A 306 3.85 -34.24 5.31
N ALA A 307 3.49 -34.17 4.03
CA ALA A 307 4.39 -34.19 2.90
C ALA A 307 4.12 -33.02 1.96
N SER A 308 5.20 -32.50 1.39
CA SER A 308 5.18 -31.60 0.23
C SER A 308 4.88 -32.38 -1.05
N SER A 309 4.78 -31.67 -2.18
CA SER A 309 4.73 -32.30 -3.51
C SER A 309 5.97 -33.13 -3.81
N ASP A 310 5.87 -33.97 -4.83
CA ASP A 310 6.99 -34.72 -5.43
C ASP A 310 8.13 -33.81 -5.92
N ARG A 311 7.88 -32.50 -6.06
CA ARG A 311 8.85 -31.48 -6.45
C ARG A 311 9.40 -30.67 -5.28
N GLY A 312 9.05 -31.03 -4.04
CA GLY A 312 9.47 -30.33 -2.82
C GLY A 312 8.81 -28.95 -2.61
N ALA A 313 7.81 -28.61 -3.42
CA ALA A 313 6.96 -27.42 -3.25
C ALA A 313 5.73 -27.76 -2.40
N PRO A 314 5.13 -26.81 -1.67
CA PRO A 314 3.87 -27.06 -0.96
C PRO A 314 2.72 -27.31 -1.95
N MET A 315 1.61 -27.90 -1.49
CA MET A 315 0.41 -28.07 -2.34
C MET A 315 -0.18 -26.71 -2.74
N PHE A 316 -0.11 -25.78 -1.79
CA PHE A 316 -0.43 -24.37 -1.91
C PHE A 316 0.33 -23.63 -0.82
N TYR A 317 0.62 -22.36 -1.02
CA TYR A 317 1.08 -21.48 0.04
C TYR A 317 0.58 -20.07 -0.24
N GLY A 318 0.50 -19.23 0.80
CA GLY A 318 0.15 -17.82 0.69
C GLY A 318 -0.69 -17.35 1.87
N ASP A 319 -0.86 -16.04 2.00
CA ASP A 319 -1.72 -15.43 3.03
C ASP A 319 -3.18 -15.80 2.77
N ILE A 320 -3.71 -16.66 3.63
CA ILE A 320 -5.12 -17.10 3.58
C ILE A 320 -5.82 -16.99 4.93
N LEU A 321 -5.06 -16.80 6.03
CA LEU A 321 -5.55 -16.73 7.39
C LEU A 321 -4.64 -15.81 8.23
N GLY A 322 -5.19 -15.15 9.25
CA GLY A 322 -4.38 -14.43 10.22
C GLY A 322 -3.95 -13.04 9.75
N ASP A 323 -2.65 -12.76 9.81
CA ASP A 323 -2.05 -11.51 9.35
C ASP A 323 -1.30 -11.72 8.02
N TRP A 324 -0.47 -10.77 7.61
CA TRP A 324 0.13 -10.69 6.28
C TRP A 324 1.10 -11.83 5.90
N ARG A 325 1.44 -12.75 6.81
CA ARG A 325 2.44 -13.80 6.54
C ARG A 325 1.78 -15.00 5.89
N GLU A 326 2.60 -15.80 5.21
CA GLU A 326 2.08 -16.81 4.29
C GLU A 326 1.93 -18.18 4.96
N GLU A 327 0.73 -18.76 4.87
CA GLU A 327 0.50 -20.15 5.25
C GLU A 327 1.07 -21.13 4.24
N ILE A 328 1.32 -22.36 4.69
CA ILE A 328 1.70 -23.50 3.86
C ILE A 328 0.64 -24.58 3.96
N ILE A 329 0.21 -25.12 2.82
CA ILE A 329 -0.66 -26.30 2.74
C ILE A 329 0.15 -27.51 2.23
N CYS A 330 0.12 -28.58 3.02
CA CYS A 330 0.70 -29.89 2.71
C CYS A 330 -0.40 -30.96 2.68
N THR A 331 -0.06 -32.18 2.27
CA THR A 331 -0.94 -33.35 2.45
C THR A 331 -0.50 -34.18 3.65
N GLY A 332 -1.43 -34.85 4.33
CA GLY A 332 -1.07 -35.99 5.19
C GLY A 332 -0.37 -37.09 4.37
N TYR A 333 0.43 -37.95 5.00
CA TYR A 333 1.24 -38.96 4.28
C TYR A 333 0.43 -39.96 3.44
N ASN A 334 -0.83 -40.19 3.81
CA ASN A 334 -1.76 -41.08 3.12
C ASN A 334 -2.76 -40.33 2.21
N TYR A 335 -2.59 -39.02 2.05
CA TYR A 335 -3.45 -38.15 1.23
C TYR A 335 -4.94 -38.10 1.64
N ASP A 336 -5.27 -38.42 2.89
CA ASP A 336 -6.64 -38.34 3.42
C ASP A 336 -6.99 -36.98 4.04
N SER A 337 -6.01 -36.10 4.15
CA SER A 337 -6.09 -34.82 4.85
C SER A 337 -5.19 -33.77 4.20
N LEU A 338 -5.60 -32.51 4.33
CA LEU A 338 -4.77 -31.33 4.09
C LEU A 338 -4.30 -30.79 5.44
N VAL A 339 -3.03 -30.39 5.50
CA VAL A 339 -2.42 -29.80 6.70
C VAL A 339 -2.07 -28.36 6.39
N ILE A 340 -2.69 -27.42 7.09
CA ILE A 340 -2.42 -25.98 6.99
C ILE A 340 -1.48 -25.61 8.14
N ILE A 341 -0.36 -24.97 7.80
CA ILE A 341 0.67 -24.55 8.75
C ILE A 341 0.79 -23.03 8.65
N SER A 342 0.56 -22.34 9.75
CA SER A 342 0.74 -20.90 9.91
C SER A 342 1.86 -20.62 10.92
N THR A 343 2.48 -19.45 10.82
CA THR A 343 3.53 -19.02 11.73
C THR A 343 2.95 -18.63 13.10
N THR A 344 3.78 -18.75 14.14
CA THR A 344 3.48 -18.22 15.48
C THR A 344 4.53 -17.22 15.95
N ALA A 345 5.44 -16.81 15.07
CA ALA A 345 6.39 -15.76 15.39
C ALA A 345 5.61 -14.45 15.65
N PRO A 346 5.93 -13.66 16.68
CA PRO A 346 5.37 -12.32 16.79
C PRO A 346 5.97 -11.41 15.72
N THR A 347 5.20 -10.44 15.24
CA THR A 347 5.66 -9.36 14.37
C THR A 347 5.22 -8.01 14.93
N GLU A 348 6.04 -6.98 14.76
CA GLU A 348 5.66 -5.59 15.04
C GLU A 348 5.04 -4.89 13.83
N TYR A 349 5.08 -5.53 12.66
CA TYR A 349 4.59 -4.97 11.40
C TYR A 349 3.13 -5.35 11.16
N ARG A 350 2.35 -4.36 10.74
CA ARG A 350 0.99 -4.56 10.26
C ARG A 350 0.92 -4.16 8.79
N ASN A 351 0.81 -5.16 7.92
CA ASN A 351 0.48 -4.98 6.52
C ASN A 351 -0.95 -5.43 6.26
N GLU A 352 -1.54 -4.95 5.17
CA GLU A 352 -2.80 -5.50 4.67
C GLU A 352 -2.63 -6.98 4.32
N CYS A 353 -3.75 -7.72 4.30
CA CYS A 353 -3.73 -9.10 3.82
C CYS A 353 -3.19 -9.13 2.39
N LEU A 354 -2.12 -9.89 2.12
CA LEU A 354 -1.46 -9.92 0.83
C LEU A 354 -2.40 -10.42 -0.27
N ALA A 355 -3.37 -11.27 0.06
CA ALA A 355 -4.41 -11.71 -0.89
C ALA A 355 -5.37 -10.58 -1.32
N GLN A 356 -5.27 -9.38 -0.77
CA GLN A 356 -5.99 -8.18 -1.22
C GLN A 356 -5.17 -7.34 -2.20
N ASP A 357 -3.86 -7.59 -2.33
CA ASP A 357 -3.05 -7.06 -3.43
C ASP A 357 -3.45 -7.77 -4.74
N PRO A 358 -3.75 -7.05 -5.82
CA PRO A 358 -4.22 -7.64 -7.07
C PRO A 358 -3.18 -8.55 -7.73
N CYS A 359 -1.89 -8.17 -7.70
CA CYS A 359 -0.82 -8.96 -8.30
C CYS A 359 -0.60 -10.28 -7.54
N TYR A 360 -0.60 -10.22 -6.22
CA TYR A 360 -0.48 -11.38 -5.34
C TYR A 360 -1.67 -12.30 -5.50
N ARG A 361 -2.88 -11.73 -5.50
CA ARG A 361 -4.12 -12.49 -5.67
C ARG A 361 -4.19 -13.18 -7.03
N ASN A 362 -3.71 -12.53 -8.09
CA ASN A 362 -3.54 -13.14 -9.42
C ASN A 362 -2.56 -14.32 -9.35
N CYS A 363 -1.39 -14.14 -8.73
CA CYS A 363 -0.37 -15.19 -8.59
C CYS A 363 -0.90 -16.45 -7.88
N MET A 364 -1.77 -16.31 -6.87
CA MET A 364 -2.39 -17.46 -6.17
C MET A 364 -3.18 -18.38 -7.12
N THR A 365 -3.66 -17.83 -8.24
CA THR A 365 -4.42 -18.54 -9.28
C THR A 365 -3.52 -19.23 -10.31
N ALA A 366 -2.26 -18.79 -10.41
CA ALA A 366 -1.30 -19.34 -11.34
C ALA A 366 -0.85 -20.73 -10.90
N LYS A 367 -0.70 -21.61 -11.89
CA LYS A 367 -0.14 -22.96 -11.73
C LYS A 367 0.88 -23.20 -12.84
N GLY A 368 1.73 -24.21 -12.69
CA GLY A 368 2.89 -24.38 -13.56
C GLY A 368 4.04 -25.03 -12.82
N TYR A 369 5.27 -24.57 -13.08
CA TYR A 369 6.29 -24.69 -12.04
C TYR A 369 5.91 -23.70 -10.94
N TYR A 370 5.78 -24.20 -9.71
CA TYR A 370 5.48 -23.33 -8.57
C TYR A 370 6.61 -22.31 -8.41
N GLN A 371 6.22 -21.05 -8.38
CA GLN A 371 7.10 -19.89 -8.22
C GLN A 371 6.55 -19.03 -7.10
N SER A 372 7.30 -17.99 -6.75
CA SER A 372 6.83 -17.07 -5.74
C SER A 372 5.61 -16.27 -6.18
N HIS A 373 4.71 -15.98 -5.25
CA HIS A 373 3.70 -14.93 -5.36
C HIS A 373 4.39 -13.58 -5.27
N MET A 374 3.93 -12.63 -6.08
CA MET A 374 4.50 -11.30 -6.26
C MET A 374 3.54 -10.25 -5.72
N LEU A 375 3.98 -9.02 -5.51
CA LEU A 375 3.13 -7.89 -5.10
C LEU A 375 3.17 -6.78 -6.14
N ASP A 376 2.18 -5.88 -6.10
CA ASP A 376 2.22 -4.65 -6.90
C ASP A 376 3.06 -3.54 -6.25
N TYR A 377 3.40 -3.72 -4.96
CA TYR A 377 4.20 -2.81 -4.16
C TYR A 377 5.42 -3.52 -3.55
N TYR A 378 6.43 -2.73 -3.21
CA TYR A 378 7.64 -3.23 -2.57
C TYR A 378 7.38 -3.57 -1.09
N LEU A 379 7.55 -4.85 -0.73
CA LEU A 379 7.50 -5.34 0.65
C LEU A 379 8.89 -5.83 1.10
N GLY A 380 9.59 -4.98 1.85
CA GLY A 380 10.92 -5.25 2.38
C GLY A 380 11.31 -4.30 3.50
N SER A 381 12.49 -4.50 4.07
CA SER A 381 13.01 -3.82 5.27
C SER A 381 13.14 -2.29 5.13
N ASP A 382 13.40 -1.80 3.92
CA ASP A 382 13.50 -0.36 3.61
C ASP A 382 12.22 0.21 2.96
N MET A 383 11.10 -0.54 3.04
CA MET A 383 9.82 -0.07 2.52
C MET A 383 9.37 1.19 3.25
N LYS A 384 8.68 2.07 2.52
CA LYS A 384 8.02 3.22 3.13
C LYS A 384 6.86 2.72 3.98
N ARG A 385 6.97 2.91 5.29
CA ARG A 385 5.95 2.46 6.25
C ARG A 385 4.95 3.57 6.53
N ASN A 386 3.68 3.19 6.56
CA ASN A 386 2.57 4.01 7.03
C ASN A 386 2.22 3.62 8.49
N ASP A 387 3.22 3.27 9.29
CA ASP A 387 2.99 2.85 10.68
C ASP A 387 2.46 4.04 11.51
N PRO A 388 1.55 3.80 12.47
CA PRO A 388 1.16 4.84 13.41
C PRO A 388 2.39 5.46 14.07
N ILE A 389 2.55 6.77 13.95
CA ILE A 389 3.58 7.50 14.70
C ILE A 389 3.16 7.59 16.16
N ALA A 390 4.13 7.53 17.07
CA ALA A 390 3.87 7.78 18.49
C ALA A 390 3.21 9.16 18.67
N PRO A 391 2.28 9.32 19.63
CA PRO A 391 1.65 10.60 19.88
C PRO A 391 2.69 11.71 20.13
N ILE A 392 2.46 12.88 19.53
CA ILE A 392 3.36 14.02 19.63
C ILE A 392 2.86 14.96 20.73
N ASP A 393 3.73 15.30 21.68
CA ASP A 393 3.44 16.27 22.74
C ASP A 393 4.17 17.59 22.49
N GLY A 394 3.43 18.67 22.58
CA GLY A 394 3.90 20.06 22.55
C GLY A 394 3.53 20.81 23.83
N LYS A 395 3.45 22.13 23.78
CA LYS A 395 3.13 22.96 24.94
C LYS A 395 1.64 22.86 25.29
N LEU A 396 0.78 23.23 24.34
CA LEU A 396 -0.67 23.31 24.42
C LEU A 396 -1.36 22.15 23.69
N VAL A 397 -0.66 21.54 22.74
CA VAL A 397 -1.13 20.36 22.02
C VAL A 397 -0.52 19.12 22.68
N LYS A 398 -1.33 18.27 23.29
CA LYS A 398 -0.90 17.00 23.89
C LYS A 398 -1.45 15.82 23.11
N GLN A 399 -0.75 14.69 23.13
CA GLN A 399 -1.21 13.44 22.53
C GLN A 399 -1.70 13.58 21.09
N LEU A 400 -1.03 14.41 20.27
CA LEU A 400 -1.37 14.54 18.86
C LEU A 400 -1.15 13.19 18.16
N THR A 401 -2.24 12.54 17.82
CA THR A 401 -2.29 11.25 17.16
C THR A 401 -2.76 11.44 15.72
N VAL A 402 -1.95 11.03 14.76
CA VAL A 402 -2.26 11.19 13.33
C VAL A 402 -2.90 9.91 12.80
N THR A 403 -4.14 10.02 12.32
CA THR A 403 -4.91 8.90 11.77
C THR A 403 -4.74 8.78 10.27
N ASP A 404 -4.31 9.84 9.58
CA ASP A 404 -3.90 9.78 8.17
C ASP A 404 -2.51 9.15 8.02
N LEU A 405 -2.46 7.82 8.12
CA LEU A 405 -1.23 7.04 8.10
C LEU A 405 -0.41 7.21 6.82
N ALA A 406 -1.06 7.45 5.67
CA ALA A 406 -0.39 7.61 4.38
C ALA A 406 0.50 8.86 4.28
N HIS A 407 0.22 9.88 5.10
CA HIS A 407 0.95 11.15 5.10
C HIS A 407 1.43 11.56 6.50
N ASN A 408 1.44 10.63 7.46
CA ASN A 408 1.69 10.92 8.87
C ASN A 408 3.09 11.53 9.14
N THR A 409 4.09 11.21 8.33
CA THR A 409 5.45 11.76 8.43
C THR A 409 5.52 13.26 8.13
N GLY A 410 4.52 13.82 7.42
CA GLY A 410 4.39 15.26 7.19
C GLY A 410 3.70 16.01 8.33
N TRP A 411 3.25 15.31 9.39
CA TRP A 411 2.64 15.94 10.55
C TRP A 411 3.65 16.17 11.66
N GLY A 412 3.47 17.26 12.42
CA GLY A 412 4.32 17.55 13.56
C GLY A 412 3.94 18.82 14.29
N LEU A 413 4.70 19.18 15.32
CA LEU A 413 4.52 20.42 16.08
C LEU A 413 5.65 21.40 15.80
N ALA A 414 5.34 22.68 15.90
CA ALA A 414 6.31 23.77 15.93
C ALA A 414 5.78 24.89 16.84
N GLU A 415 6.66 25.76 17.32
CA GLU A 415 6.29 26.86 18.22
C GLU A 415 6.45 28.21 17.52
N ASN A 416 5.86 29.24 18.13
CA ASN A 416 6.05 30.64 17.77
C ASN A 416 5.68 30.95 16.31
N ALA A 417 4.43 30.68 15.93
CA ALA A 417 3.90 31.05 14.63
C ALA A 417 4.18 32.52 14.29
N ALA A 418 4.74 32.78 13.12
CA ALA A 418 5.01 34.12 12.63
C ALA A 418 5.05 34.11 11.09
N VAL A 419 5.09 35.30 10.48
CA VAL A 419 5.44 35.43 9.07
C VAL A 419 6.82 34.78 8.83
N GLY A 420 6.89 33.91 7.82
CA GLY A 420 8.06 33.09 7.49
C GLY A 420 8.03 31.67 8.08
N SER A 421 7.16 31.36 9.05
CA SER A 421 7.03 29.99 9.57
C SER A 421 6.49 29.04 8.50
N VAL A 422 7.06 27.82 8.45
CA VAL A 422 6.62 26.74 7.56
C VAL A 422 5.25 26.22 7.98
N ILE A 423 4.36 26.04 7.01
CA ILE A 423 2.95 25.69 7.22
C ILE A 423 2.74 24.17 7.25
N TYR A 424 3.37 23.45 6.32
CA TYR A 424 3.17 22.00 6.13
C TYR A 424 4.47 21.23 6.31
N GLY A 425 4.43 20.00 6.81
CA GLY A 425 5.66 19.19 6.97
C GLY A 425 6.15 18.54 5.67
N ASP A 426 5.32 18.50 4.63
CA ASP A 426 5.64 17.91 3.32
C ASP A 426 5.76 18.96 2.19
N ARG A 427 5.79 20.26 2.53
CA ARG A 427 5.95 21.38 1.58
C ARG A 427 6.72 22.54 2.21
N GLU A 428 7.50 23.23 1.39
CA GLU A 428 8.27 24.42 1.79
C GLU A 428 7.44 25.73 1.80
N PHE A 429 6.12 25.65 1.96
CA PHE A 429 5.26 26.85 1.99
C PHE A 429 5.33 27.53 3.36
N THR A 430 5.39 28.85 3.36
CA THR A 430 5.52 29.68 4.58
C THR A 430 4.44 30.74 4.65
N TYR A 431 4.12 31.22 5.85
CA TYR A 431 3.20 32.36 6.01
C TYR A 431 3.84 33.64 5.45
N THR A 432 3.14 34.32 4.55
CA THR A 432 3.50 35.67 4.05
C THR A 432 2.72 36.76 4.77
N GLU A 433 1.57 36.42 5.35
CA GLU A 433 0.74 37.24 6.21
C GLU A 433 0.19 36.36 7.35
N LEU A 434 0.18 36.89 8.58
CA LEU A 434 -0.43 36.23 9.73
C LEU A 434 -0.93 37.31 10.70
N SER A 435 -2.21 37.26 11.08
CA SER A 435 -2.78 38.22 12.05
C SER A 435 -2.03 38.20 13.39
N ASP A 436 -1.81 39.37 13.99
CA ASP A 436 -1.08 39.52 15.25
C ASP A 436 -1.64 38.67 16.40
N LYS A 437 -2.95 38.41 16.41
CA LYS A 437 -3.59 37.51 17.40
C LYS A 437 -3.07 36.07 17.30
N LEU A 438 -2.63 35.63 16.12
CA LEU A 438 -2.11 34.29 15.86
C LEU A 438 -0.59 34.22 16.01
N THR A 439 0.11 35.36 16.00
CA THR A 439 1.56 35.40 16.21
C THR A 439 1.93 34.83 17.58
N GLY A 440 2.93 33.96 17.63
CA GLY A 440 3.36 33.26 18.84
C GLY A 440 2.56 31.99 19.15
N ALA A 441 1.56 31.62 18.35
CA ALA A 441 0.79 30.39 18.54
C ALA A 441 1.68 29.15 18.39
N GLU A 442 1.28 28.07 19.05
CA GLU A 442 1.79 26.74 18.73
C GLU A 442 1.17 26.27 17.41
N ILE A 443 1.97 25.61 16.58
CA ILE A 443 1.63 25.18 15.23
C ILE A 443 1.48 23.66 15.24
N ILE A 444 0.33 23.15 14.78
CA ILE A 444 0.25 21.79 14.28
C ILE A 444 0.53 21.86 12.78
N ARG A 445 1.75 21.48 12.39
CA ARG A 445 2.13 21.33 10.99
C ARG A 445 1.39 20.11 10.46
N THR A 446 0.49 20.32 9.51
CA THR A 446 -0.22 19.25 8.83
C THR A 446 0.58 18.79 7.62
N ALA A 447 0.34 17.57 7.10
CA ALA A 447 0.77 17.25 5.75
C ALA A 447 -0.21 17.88 4.75
N CYS A 448 0.33 18.58 3.74
CA CYS A 448 -0.46 19.17 2.66
C CYS A 448 -1.17 18.09 1.85
N ASP A 449 -0.57 16.90 1.70
CA ASP A 449 -1.21 15.77 1.00
C ASP A 449 -2.32 15.06 1.77
N SER A 450 -2.45 15.27 3.09
CA SER A 450 -3.63 14.83 3.85
C SER A 450 -4.96 15.42 3.35
N LYS A 451 -4.92 16.46 2.49
CA LYS A 451 -6.12 16.92 1.77
C LYS A 451 -6.82 15.82 0.95
N LYS A 452 -6.09 14.76 0.58
CA LYS A 452 -6.59 13.63 -0.22
C LYS A 452 -7.34 12.60 0.61
N THR A 453 -7.29 12.69 1.93
CA THR A 453 -7.88 11.72 2.85
C THR A 453 -9.30 12.15 3.23
N ASP A 454 -10.28 11.29 2.91
CA ASP A 454 -11.71 11.49 3.18
C ASP A 454 -12.14 10.84 4.49
N ALA A 455 -11.37 11.11 5.55
CA ALA A 455 -11.59 10.62 6.90
C ALA A 455 -10.99 11.61 7.92
N ASP A 456 -11.10 11.30 9.21
CA ASP A 456 -10.42 12.07 10.26
C ASP A 456 -8.89 11.98 10.06
N LEU A 457 -8.21 13.13 10.16
CA LEU A 457 -6.79 13.25 9.83
C LEU A 457 -5.90 13.14 11.06
N ALA A 458 -6.33 13.70 12.19
CA ALA A 458 -5.64 13.60 13.47
C ALA A 458 -6.57 13.92 14.65
N ALA A 459 -6.11 13.64 15.87
CA ALA A 459 -6.74 14.13 17.10
C ALA A 459 -5.68 14.57 18.10
N PHE A 460 -6.00 15.50 19.00
CA PHE A 460 -5.11 15.93 20.09
C PHE A 460 -5.90 16.31 21.35
N THR A 461 -5.23 16.26 22.49
CA THR A 461 -5.74 16.72 23.78
C THR A 461 -5.26 18.13 24.08
N ALA A 462 -6.14 19.00 24.56
CA ALA A 462 -5.79 20.33 25.04
C ALA A 462 -4.90 20.24 26.30
N GLY A 463 -3.73 20.87 26.27
CA GLY A 463 -2.79 20.91 27.40
C GLY A 463 -3.07 22.00 28.44
N SER A 464 -4.00 22.90 28.15
CA SER A 464 -4.55 23.94 29.02
C SER A 464 -5.91 24.38 28.44
N ASP A 465 -6.55 25.38 29.03
CA ASP A 465 -7.63 26.09 28.34
C ASP A 465 -7.05 26.82 27.11
N ILE A 466 -7.57 26.50 25.92
CA ILE A 466 -7.02 26.93 24.63
C ILE A 466 -8.09 27.43 23.67
N THR A 467 -7.69 28.30 22.75
CA THR A 467 -8.41 28.54 21.50
C THR A 467 -7.63 27.87 20.37
N ALA A 468 -8.27 26.93 19.68
CA ALA A 468 -7.75 26.34 18.46
C ALA A 468 -8.24 27.15 17.25
N TYR A 469 -7.37 27.32 16.26
CA TYR A 469 -7.64 28.02 15.01
C TYR A 469 -7.36 27.10 13.82
N VAL A 470 -8.35 26.94 12.93
CA VAL A 470 -8.21 26.20 11.68
C VAL A 470 -8.17 27.20 10.52
N LEU A 471 -7.05 27.22 9.80
CA LEU A 471 -6.81 28.04 8.64
C LEU A 471 -7.13 27.20 7.40
N LEU A 472 -8.36 27.29 6.91
CA LEU A 472 -8.84 26.53 5.75
C LEU A 472 -8.56 27.29 4.45
N ASP A 473 -8.01 26.63 3.44
CA ASP A 473 -7.80 27.23 2.11
C ASP A 473 -9.13 27.77 1.57
N LYS A 474 -9.18 29.07 1.20
CA LYS A 474 -10.39 29.75 0.72
C LYS A 474 -11.00 29.13 -0.53
N ARG A 475 -10.25 28.29 -1.26
CA ARG A 475 -10.74 27.52 -2.42
C ARG A 475 -11.65 26.35 -2.02
N VAL A 476 -11.63 25.91 -0.75
CA VAL A 476 -12.61 24.98 -0.19
C VAL A 476 -13.89 25.76 0.10
N ILE A 477 -14.75 25.87 -0.91
CA ILE A 477 -15.95 26.71 -0.86
C ILE A 477 -17.07 26.15 0.01
N THR A 478 -17.07 24.84 0.25
CA THR A 478 -17.98 24.15 1.17
C THR A 478 -17.14 23.65 2.34
N PRO A 479 -17.11 24.36 3.48
CA PRO A 479 -16.37 23.93 4.65
C PRO A 479 -16.78 22.51 5.08
N PRO A 480 -15.84 21.65 5.50
CA PRO A 480 -16.13 20.34 6.04
C PRO A 480 -17.14 20.38 7.20
N GLN A 481 -17.97 19.35 7.31
CA GLN A 481 -19.05 19.32 8.30
C GLN A 481 -18.56 19.46 9.76
N TRP A 482 -17.36 19.00 10.07
CA TRP A 482 -16.77 19.08 11.42
C TRP A 482 -16.39 20.51 11.83
N LEU A 483 -16.39 21.48 10.91
CA LEU A 483 -16.22 22.91 11.20
C LEU A 483 -17.54 23.66 11.43
N ASN A 484 -18.70 22.99 11.36
CA ASN A 484 -20.01 23.65 11.48
C ASN A 484 -20.25 24.26 12.87
N ASP A 485 -19.63 23.72 13.91
CA ASP A 485 -19.70 24.22 15.29
C ASP A 485 -18.49 25.11 15.65
N TRP A 486 -17.65 25.46 14.67
CA TRP A 486 -16.57 26.43 14.83
C TRP A 486 -17.02 27.83 14.41
N THR A 487 -16.44 28.86 15.03
CA THR A 487 -16.76 30.25 14.73
C THR A 487 -15.84 30.78 13.63
N LYS A 488 -16.41 31.23 12.51
CA LYS A 488 -15.64 31.93 11.47
C LYS A 488 -15.19 33.30 12.00
N THR A 489 -13.92 33.63 11.83
CA THR A 489 -13.31 34.87 12.34
C THR A 489 -13.05 35.89 11.21
N ASP A 490 -12.72 37.12 11.59
CA ASP A 490 -12.24 38.18 10.69
C ASP A 490 -10.69 38.21 10.59
N LEU A 491 -10.00 37.21 11.16
CA LEU A 491 -8.54 37.12 11.11
C LEU A 491 -8.06 36.73 9.72
N THR A 492 -6.86 37.19 9.36
CA THR A 492 -6.25 36.95 8.05
C THR A 492 -4.94 36.18 8.15
N ALA A 493 -4.68 35.35 7.13
CA ALA A 493 -3.41 34.70 6.90
C ALA A 493 -3.25 34.38 5.40
N ALA A 494 -2.02 34.43 4.90
CA ALA A 494 -1.67 34.09 3.53
C ALA A 494 -0.36 33.30 3.48
N ALA A 495 -0.18 32.49 2.43
CA ALA A 495 0.99 31.65 2.22
C ALA A 495 1.81 32.07 0.99
N SER A 496 3.08 31.63 0.94
CA SER A 496 4.05 31.91 -0.13
C SER A 496 3.71 31.27 -1.49
N ASN A 497 2.67 30.44 -1.56
CA ASN A 497 2.13 29.84 -2.77
C ASN A 497 0.79 30.46 -3.21
N ASP A 498 0.57 31.73 -2.85
CA ASP A 498 -0.62 32.53 -3.18
C ASP A 498 -1.95 32.03 -2.57
N VAL A 499 -1.88 31.15 -1.56
CA VAL A 499 -3.07 30.71 -0.80
C VAL A 499 -3.47 31.77 0.21
N ASN A 500 -4.78 32.04 0.28
CA ASN A 500 -5.40 32.83 1.33
C ASN A 500 -6.29 31.92 2.17
N TYR A 501 -6.28 32.10 3.48
CA TYR A 501 -7.03 31.25 4.41
C TYR A 501 -8.31 31.93 4.90
N VAL A 502 -9.33 31.11 5.14
CA VAL A 502 -10.49 31.42 5.98
C VAL A 502 -10.23 30.81 7.35
N ILE A 503 -10.27 31.63 8.40
CA ILE A 503 -9.87 31.21 9.74
C ILE A 503 -11.10 30.96 10.61
N TYR A 504 -11.20 29.76 11.15
CA TYR A 504 -12.20 29.33 12.12
C TYR A 504 -11.56 29.18 13.49
N SER A 505 -12.28 29.48 14.57
CA SER A 505 -11.81 29.31 15.94
C SER A 505 -12.82 28.57 16.80
N LYS A 506 -12.32 27.84 17.80
CA LYS A 506 -13.13 27.20 18.83
C LYS A 506 -12.33 27.04 20.12
N ASP A 507 -13.00 27.27 21.24
CA ASP A 507 -12.44 27.17 22.59
C ASP A 507 -12.61 25.76 23.14
N TYR A 508 -11.59 25.31 23.86
CA TYR A 508 -11.55 24.00 24.52
C TYR A 508 -10.93 24.15 25.91
N ALA A 509 -11.46 23.43 26.88
CA ALA A 509 -10.91 23.33 28.23
C ALA A 509 -9.74 22.35 28.29
N GLU A 510 -8.87 22.50 29.29
CA GLU A 510 -7.78 21.56 29.54
C GLU A 510 -8.28 20.10 29.59
N GLY A 511 -7.59 19.21 28.89
CA GLY A 511 -7.89 17.78 28.84
C GLY A 511 -8.98 17.38 27.85
N GLU A 512 -9.66 18.33 27.19
CA GLU A 512 -10.61 17.99 26.13
C GLU A 512 -9.88 17.40 24.91
N ASN A 513 -10.55 16.50 24.20
CA ASN A 513 -10.05 15.87 22.98
C ASN A 513 -10.65 16.53 21.73
N ILE A 514 -9.78 16.92 20.79
CA ILE A 514 -10.11 17.63 19.57
C ILE A 514 -9.83 16.70 18.40
N ILE A 515 -10.83 16.50 17.53
CA ILE A 515 -10.70 15.75 16.29
C ILE A 515 -10.53 16.75 15.14
N LEU A 516 -9.50 16.54 14.33
CA LEU A 516 -9.23 17.28 13.10
C LEU A 516 -9.69 16.41 11.92
N GLY A 517 -10.89 16.72 11.42
CA GLY A 517 -11.56 15.95 10.36
C GLY A 517 -11.00 16.18 8.96
N THR A 518 -11.58 15.53 7.95
CA THR A 518 -11.17 15.70 6.54
C THR A 518 -11.14 17.17 6.10
N ASN A 519 -10.25 17.49 5.15
CA ASN A 519 -10.19 18.79 4.50
C ASN A 519 -11.38 19.07 3.58
N GLY A 520 -12.12 18.04 3.15
CA GLY A 520 -13.25 18.19 2.20
C GLY A 520 -12.80 18.72 0.84
N MET A 521 -11.69 18.18 0.30
CA MET A 521 -11.03 18.69 -0.90
C MET A 521 -11.98 18.91 -2.08
N SER A 522 -11.99 20.13 -2.61
CA SER A 522 -12.67 20.51 -3.84
C SER A 522 -11.69 21.19 -4.80
N GLY A 523 -11.23 20.46 -5.82
CA GLY A 523 -10.29 20.96 -6.82
C GLY A 523 -8.85 21.16 -6.30
N ASN A 524 -8.10 22.08 -6.90
CA ASN A 524 -6.69 22.33 -6.57
C ASN A 524 -6.56 23.22 -5.31
N CYS A 525 -6.80 22.65 -4.13
CA CYS A 525 -6.57 23.30 -2.83
C CYS A 525 -5.36 22.70 -2.09
N VAL A 526 -4.95 23.34 -0.99
CA VAL A 526 -4.04 22.76 0.01
C VAL A 526 -4.84 22.21 1.20
N ASN A 527 -4.18 21.44 2.09
CA ASN A 527 -4.79 21.06 3.37
C ASN A 527 -4.92 22.30 4.28
N TYR A 528 -5.78 22.26 5.29
CA TYR A 528 -5.83 23.30 6.32
C TYR A 528 -4.56 23.30 7.19
N ALA A 529 -4.28 24.43 7.84
CA ALA A 529 -3.27 24.54 8.90
C ALA A 529 -3.95 24.77 10.26
N VAL A 530 -3.30 24.40 11.36
CA VAL A 530 -3.87 24.58 12.71
C VAL A 530 -2.89 25.32 13.61
N LEU A 531 -3.40 26.34 14.29
CA LEU A 531 -2.69 27.12 15.29
C LEU A 531 -3.43 27.04 16.62
N VAL A 532 -2.70 26.96 17.72
CA VAL A 532 -3.27 26.83 19.08
C VAL A 532 -2.66 27.90 19.99
N LYS A 533 -3.52 28.58 20.76
CA LYS A 533 -3.12 29.52 21.80
C LYS A 533 -3.83 29.23 23.11
N GLU A 534 -3.19 29.59 24.22
CA GLU A 534 -3.88 29.70 25.51
C GLU A 534 -5.01 30.71 25.38
N GLN A 535 -6.15 30.41 26.00
CA GLN A 535 -7.19 31.41 26.16
C GLN A 535 -6.64 32.56 26.98
N SER A 536 -6.80 33.79 26.50
CA SER A 536 -6.62 34.95 27.35
C SER A 536 -7.69 34.91 28.43
N ALA A 537 -7.31 34.99 29.71
CA ALA A 537 -8.27 35.20 30.78
C ALA A 537 -9.20 36.37 30.39
N GLU A 538 -10.52 36.18 30.53
CA GLU A 538 -11.47 37.26 30.31
C GLU A 538 -11.07 38.45 31.20
N PRO A 539 -11.04 39.69 30.66
CA PRO A 539 -10.74 40.86 31.47
C PRO A 539 -11.76 40.93 32.61
N ILE A 540 -11.27 40.82 33.85
CA ILE A 540 -12.12 40.95 35.02
C ILE A 540 -12.41 42.44 35.19
N LYS A 541 -13.68 42.83 35.06
CA LYS A 541 -14.10 44.22 35.31
C LYS A 541 -13.68 44.60 36.74
N GLY A 542 -12.81 45.60 36.87
CA GLY A 542 -12.21 46.04 38.12
C GLY A 542 -10.77 45.58 38.37
N ASP A 543 -10.25 44.58 37.66
CA ASP A 543 -8.85 44.14 37.78
C ASP A 543 -7.93 45.08 36.99
N VAL A 544 -7.48 46.16 37.64
CA VAL A 544 -6.66 47.19 36.98
C VAL A 544 -5.18 46.85 37.00
N ASN A 545 -4.80 45.83 37.75
CA ASN A 545 -3.42 45.40 37.94
C ASN A 545 -3.06 44.12 37.15
N MET A 546 -4.07 43.45 36.57
CA MET A 546 -4.02 42.18 35.83
C MET A 546 -3.49 40.99 36.65
N ASP A 547 -3.83 40.91 37.94
CA ASP A 547 -3.49 39.74 38.78
C ASP A 547 -4.55 38.63 38.74
N GLY A 548 -5.65 38.84 38.01
CA GLY A 548 -6.73 37.89 37.86
C GLY A 548 -7.76 37.96 38.98
N LEU A 549 -7.77 39.01 39.80
CA LEU A 549 -8.77 39.27 40.84
C LEU A 549 -9.24 40.73 40.76
N PHE A 550 -10.48 40.98 41.20
CA PHE A 550 -10.92 42.34 41.53
C PHE A 550 -11.01 42.48 43.04
N ASP A 551 -10.04 43.18 43.64
CA ASP A 551 -9.97 43.34 45.08
C ASP A 551 -9.54 44.75 45.54
N THR A 552 -9.24 44.88 46.83
CA THR A 552 -8.87 46.18 47.42
C THR A 552 -7.58 46.78 46.85
N ALA A 553 -6.66 45.95 46.33
CA ALA A 553 -5.44 46.40 45.69
C ALA A 553 -5.74 47.17 44.40
N ASP A 554 -6.73 46.74 43.62
CA ASP A 554 -7.18 47.43 42.40
C ASP A 554 -7.77 48.80 42.68
N VAL A 555 -8.65 48.85 43.67
CA VAL A 555 -9.26 50.10 44.12
C VAL A 555 -8.20 51.06 44.67
N GLU A 556 -7.22 50.55 45.42
CA GLU A 556 -6.10 51.35 45.91
C GLU A 556 -5.21 51.84 44.76
N LEU A 557 -5.00 51.00 43.74
CA LEU A 557 -4.18 51.34 42.58
C LEU A 557 -4.84 52.43 41.72
N LEU A 558 -6.14 52.32 41.43
CA LEU A 558 -6.89 53.39 40.76
C LEU A 558 -6.89 54.67 41.60
N GLN A 559 -7.08 54.57 42.91
CA GLN A 559 -7.05 55.74 43.80
C GLN A 559 -5.68 56.43 43.80
N LYS A 560 -4.58 55.67 43.82
CA LYS A 560 -3.21 56.22 43.71
C LYS A 560 -2.98 56.88 42.35
N TRP A 561 -3.51 56.29 41.28
CA TRP A 561 -3.41 56.83 39.93
C TRP A 561 -4.15 58.16 39.80
N LEU A 562 -5.40 58.25 40.29
CA LEU A 562 -6.20 59.48 40.31
C LEU A 562 -5.57 60.59 41.16
N LEU A 563 -4.83 60.23 42.22
CA LEU A 563 -4.08 61.17 43.07
C LEU A 563 -2.70 61.54 42.49
N ALA A 564 -2.37 61.07 41.28
CA ALA A 564 -1.09 61.29 40.61
C ALA A 564 0.13 60.92 41.48
N VAL A 565 0.01 59.83 42.25
CA VAL A 565 1.14 59.29 43.03
C VAL A 565 2.26 58.85 42.06
N PRO A 566 3.50 59.33 42.22
CA PRO A 566 4.59 59.02 41.29
C PRO A 566 4.80 57.50 41.08
N ASN A 567 5.09 57.11 39.83
CA ASN A 567 5.31 55.71 39.40
C ASN A 567 4.10 54.77 39.51
N THR A 568 2.88 55.29 39.59
CA THR A 568 1.65 54.46 39.53
C THR A 568 1.24 54.22 38.08
N HIS A 569 1.03 52.96 37.69
CA HIS A 569 0.61 52.53 36.35
C HIS A 569 -0.55 51.55 36.46
N LEU A 570 -1.59 51.72 35.64
CA LEU A 570 -2.69 50.77 35.51
C LEU A 570 -2.36 49.81 34.36
N ALA A 571 -2.32 48.51 34.65
CA ALA A 571 -2.00 47.48 33.67
C ALA A 571 -3.14 47.34 32.64
N ASP A 572 -4.38 47.39 33.10
CA ASP A 572 -5.58 47.56 32.27
C ASP A 572 -6.42 48.72 32.80
N TRP A 573 -6.30 49.88 32.16
CA TRP A 573 -7.08 51.05 32.55
C TRP A 573 -8.57 50.91 32.17
N LYS A 574 -8.91 50.10 31.16
CA LYS A 574 -10.30 49.92 30.73
C LYS A 574 -11.08 49.08 31.73
N ALA A 575 -10.41 48.16 32.42
CA ALA A 575 -11.00 47.43 33.54
C ALA A 575 -11.50 48.37 34.66
N ALA A 576 -10.95 49.58 34.76
CA ALA A 576 -11.37 50.60 35.73
C ALA A 576 -12.60 51.43 35.29
N ASP A 577 -13.00 51.42 34.01
CA ASP A 577 -14.11 52.25 33.50
C ASP A 577 -15.47 51.60 33.83
N PHE A 578 -15.94 51.84 35.06
CA PHE A 578 -17.22 51.30 35.53
C PHE A 578 -18.41 52.13 35.03
N CYS A 579 -18.17 53.40 34.67
CA CYS A 579 -19.20 54.30 34.14
C CYS A 579 -19.47 54.10 32.65
N GLU A 580 -18.57 53.38 31.95
CA GLU A 580 -18.62 53.10 30.51
C GLU A 580 -18.63 54.38 29.66
N ASP A 581 -17.82 55.37 30.06
CA ASP A 581 -17.73 56.67 29.41
C ASP A 581 -16.36 57.01 28.79
N ASP A 582 -15.47 56.00 28.70
CA ASP A 582 -14.09 56.07 28.22
C ASP A 582 -13.22 57.10 28.99
N LYS A 583 -13.58 57.40 30.23
CA LYS A 583 -12.80 58.27 31.13
C LYS A 583 -12.64 57.60 32.48
N LEU A 584 -11.50 57.87 33.11
CA LEU A 584 -11.27 57.45 34.49
C LEU A 584 -11.30 58.67 35.40
N ASP A 585 -12.29 58.70 36.28
CA ASP A 585 -12.37 59.71 37.31
C ASP A 585 -12.85 59.14 38.66
N VAL A 586 -13.25 60.05 39.56
CA VAL A 586 -13.69 59.66 40.91
C VAL A 586 -14.98 58.84 40.90
N PHE A 587 -15.81 58.96 39.86
CA PHE A 587 -17.06 58.20 39.74
C PHE A 587 -16.76 56.72 39.50
N ASP A 588 -15.78 56.38 38.68
CA ASP A 588 -15.31 54.99 38.49
C ASP A 588 -14.78 54.40 39.78
N LEU A 589 -13.95 55.16 40.52
CA LEU A 589 -13.44 54.74 41.81
C LEU A 589 -14.57 54.50 42.83
N CYS A 590 -15.64 55.31 42.79
CA CYS A 590 -16.81 55.10 43.62
C CYS A 590 -17.56 53.82 43.23
N MET A 591 -17.72 53.55 41.93
CA MET A 591 -18.37 52.33 41.44
C MET A 591 -17.56 51.08 41.77
N MET A 592 -16.22 51.11 41.61
CA MET A 592 -15.36 50.02 42.05
C MET A 592 -15.49 49.77 43.56
N LYS A 593 -15.61 50.83 44.38
CA LYS A 593 -15.83 50.66 45.83
C LYS A 593 -17.19 50.05 46.19
N LEU A 594 -18.21 50.26 45.36
CA LEU A 594 -19.55 49.69 45.53
C LEU A 594 -19.59 48.22 45.14
N GLU A 595 -18.88 47.85 44.07
CA GLU A 595 -18.84 46.50 43.51
C GLU A 595 -17.79 45.60 44.18
N LEU A 596 -16.93 46.16 45.02
CA LEU A 596 -15.99 45.40 45.87
C LEU A 596 -16.76 44.37 46.72
N PRO A 597 -16.44 43.06 46.61
CA PRO A 597 -17.09 42.04 47.43
C PRO A 597 -16.90 42.35 48.93
N GLU A 598 -17.99 42.45 49.70
CA GLU A 598 -17.90 42.54 51.16
C GLU A 598 -17.16 41.30 51.69
N LYS A 599 -16.12 41.50 52.51
CA LYS A 599 -15.37 40.41 53.13
C LYS A 599 -16.33 39.46 53.87
N SER A 600 -16.49 38.23 53.35
CA SER A 600 -17.09 37.11 54.07
C SER A 600 -16.20 36.61 55.19
#